data_AF-A0A2V7JIH0-F1
#
_entry.id   AF-A0A2V7JIH0-F1
#
_cell.length_a   1.000
_cell.length_b   1.000
_cell.length_c   1.000
_cell.angle_alpha   90.00
_cell.angle_beta   90.00
_cell.angle_gamma   90.00
#
_symmetry.space_group_name_H-M   'P 1'
#
loop_
_entity.id
_entity.type
_entity.pdbx_description
1 polymer ?
#
loop_
_entity_poly.entity_id
_entity_poly.type
_entity_poly.pdbx_seq_one_letter_code
_entity_poly.pdbx_strand_id
1 'polypeptide(L)'
;MVRERRERETLLDRENTKPVTPGRDQPSLPDIFAEMRFSTVLILSLAGACALPPPPPPAAEFLVSAGDQTYWVRSDNSGLRIRGSPLILARTGGRYYEIFVGEVDRSFPKALLSGERVFRRDLTTGDSTMIYDDTAVVSLAEEYHRQHPKARPLGPDDDPDDDVDITAVGETDILNVLGPYIALEHRISVERQDEHDQDDTTRAVIDLRNGKPVELDHMLRDPSVQEAAGEGGLVNRRWRHDGYDVISRYDTLRKMNALALRDRRGREWKLGLVATSFVQIFWLDKPGIDPQTRHALARAFNDATAYGETIQQVSRRGAKVKRPIRTAGRQT
;
A
#
# COMPACT_ATOMS: atom_id res chain seq x y z
N MET A 1 -11.41 -46.59 -7.01
CA MET A 1 -11.30 -47.85 -6.25
C MET A 1 -11.11 -47.46 -4.77
N VAL A 2 -12.09 -47.80 -3.90
CA VAL A 2 -12.13 -47.70 -2.41
C VAL A 2 -11.93 -46.29 -1.81
N ARG A 3 -12.89 -45.54 -1.23
CA ARG A 3 -14.06 -45.73 -0.33
C ARG A 3 -13.71 -45.87 1.16
N GLU A 4 -13.95 -44.79 1.92
CA GLU A 4 -14.38 -44.68 3.34
C GLU A 4 -14.54 -43.17 3.60
N ARG A 5 -15.67 -42.51 3.88
CA ARG A 5 -16.98 -42.71 4.53
C ARG A 5 -16.96 -42.95 6.05
N ARG A 6 -17.17 -41.82 6.76
CA ARG A 6 -18.17 -41.56 7.82
C ARG A 6 -17.85 -41.86 9.29
N GLU A 7 -18.34 -40.89 10.08
CA GLU A 7 -18.92 -40.97 11.43
C GLU A 7 -18.00 -40.77 12.65
N ARG A 8 -18.19 -39.62 13.33
CA ARG A 8 -18.67 -39.55 14.72
C ARG A 8 -19.00 -38.10 15.13
N GLU A 9 -20.29 -37.76 15.07
CA GLU A 9 -20.92 -36.85 16.03
C GLU A 9 -21.25 -37.65 17.29
N THR A 10 -20.98 -37.12 18.49
CA THR A 10 -21.99 -36.88 19.54
C THR A 10 -21.39 -36.41 20.88
N LEU A 11 -22.11 -35.44 21.46
CA LEU A 11 -22.40 -35.25 22.89
C LEU A 11 -21.25 -34.84 23.83
N LEU A 12 -21.32 -33.60 24.32
CA LEU A 12 -21.74 -33.35 25.70
C LEU A 12 -22.04 -31.86 25.94
N ASP A 13 -23.33 -31.61 26.18
CA ASP A 13 -23.86 -30.49 26.96
C ASP A 13 -23.14 -30.34 28.29
N ARG A 14 -22.87 -29.09 28.68
CA ARG A 14 -22.88 -28.70 30.11
C ARG A 14 -23.20 -27.23 30.31
N GLU A 15 -24.45 -27.04 30.74
CA GLU A 15 -25.01 -26.04 31.65
C GLU A 15 -24.12 -24.89 32.18
N ASN A 16 -24.56 -23.67 31.84
CA ASN A 16 -25.29 -22.77 32.75
C ASN A 16 -24.66 -22.46 34.12
N THR A 17 -24.09 -21.26 34.29
CA THR A 17 -24.21 -20.46 35.54
C THR A 17 -23.67 -19.02 35.42
N LYS A 18 -24.56 -18.05 35.63
CA LYS A 18 -24.35 -16.67 36.12
C LYS A 18 -25.66 -16.27 36.85
N PRO A 19 -25.71 -15.23 37.71
CA PRO A 19 -24.66 -14.50 38.42
C PRO A 19 -24.95 -14.37 39.95
N VAL A 20 -23.97 -13.92 40.74
CA VAL A 20 -24.21 -13.45 42.12
C VAL A 20 -23.60 -12.05 42.29
N THR A 21 -24.45 -11.10 42.63
CA THR A 21 -24.12 -9.73 43.03
C THR A 21 -24.26 -9.62 44.54
N PRO A 22 -23.31 -9.02 45.28
CA PRO A 22 -23.58 -8.54 46.62
C PRO A 22 -23.74 -7.01 46.64
N GLY A 23 -24.84 -6.57 47.26
CA GLY A 23 -25.15 -5.18 47.54
C GLY A 23 -24.21 -4.56 48.57
N ARG A 24 -24.11 -3.23 48.52
CA ARG A 24 -23.51 -2.41 49.58
C ARG A 24 -24.47 -1.28 49.90
N ASP A 25 -24.89 -1.29 51.15
CA ASP A 25 -25.68 -0.27 51.83
C ASP A 25 -24.92 1.06 51.91
N GLN A 26 -25.62 2.15 51.56
CA GLN A 26 -25.26 3.52 51.88
C GLN A 26 -26.22 4.04 52.95
N PRO A 27 -25.74 4.46 54.13
CA PRO A 27 -26.53 5.29 55.03
C PRO A 27 -26.43 6.76 54.65
N SER A 28 -27.60 7.41 54.59
CA SER A 28 -27.81 8.86 54.58
C SER A 28 -27.63 9.46 55.98
N LEU A 29 -27.28 10.76 56.05
CA LEU A 29 -27.57 11.79 57.07
C LEU A 29 -26.50 12.93 56.98
N PRO A 30 -26.72 14.14 57.54
CA PRO A 30 -27.69 15.16 57.15
C PRO A 30 -27.03 16.53 56.84
N ASP A 31 -27.83 17.46 56.30
CA ASP A 31 -27.49 18.88 56.15
C ASP A 31 -27.11 19.55 57.48
N ILE A 32 -25.97 20.25 57.50
CA ILE A 32 -25.64 21.26 58.51
C ILE A 32 -25.11 22.52 57.80
N PHE A 33 -25.88 23.59 57.97
CA PHE A 33 -25.52 24.97 57.64
C PHE A 33 -24.26 25.42 58.40
N ALA A 34 -23.32 26.04 57.69
CA ALA A 34 -22.40 27.02 58.28
C ALA A 34 -21.93 28.01 57.22
N GLU A 35 -22.34 29.27 57.37
CA GLU A 35 -21.80 30.42 56.68
C GLU A 35 -20.30 30.57 56.96
N MET A 36 -19.49 30.77 55.92
CA MET A 36 -18.19 31.40 56.08
C MET A 36 -17.82 32.20 54.84
N ARG A 37 -17.95 33.53 54.97
CA ARG A 37 -17.46 34.52 54.02
C ARG A 37 -15.94 34.44 53.94
N PHE A 38 -15.41 33.88 52.86
CA PHE A 38 -14.02 34.06 52.46
C PHE A 38 -13.96 34.82 51.13
N SER A 39 -13.70 36.13 51.25
CA SER A 39 -13.20 36.96 50.15
C SER A 39 -11.89 36.37 49.64
N THR A 40 -11.97 35.55 48.59
CA THR A 40 -10.80 35.12 47.82
C THR A 40 -10.75 35.97 46.56
N VAL A 41 -9.85 36.95 46.56
CA VAL A 41 -9.50 37.73 45.37
C VAL A 41 -8.98 36.75 44.32
N LEU A 42 -9.81 36.45 43.33
CA LEU A 42 -9.46 35.66 42.16
C LEU A 42 -8.54 36.52 41.28
N ILE A 43 -7.23 36.49 41.54
CA ILE A 43 -6.23 36.99 40.57
C ILE A 43 -6.25 36.02 39.40
N LEU A 44 -7.09 36.31 38.40
CA LEU A 44 -7.00 35.72 37.06
C LEU A 44 -5.62 36.06 36.50
N SER A 45 -4.69 35.13 36.70
CA SER A 45 -3.46 35.07 35.94
C SER A 45 -3.83 34.66 34.52
N LEU A 46 -4.29 35.62 33.72
CA LEU A 46 -4.30 35.53 32.26
C LEU A 46 -2.83 35.56 31.78
N ALA A 47 -2.09 34.50 32.13
CA ALA A 47 -0.94 34.09 31.36
C ALA A 47 -1.51 33.66 30.02
N GLY A 48 -1.68 34.63 29.11
CA GLY A 48 -1.87 34.36 27.70
C GLY A 48 -0.71 33.50 27.28
N ALA A 49 -0.94 32.19 27.23
CA ALA A 49 -0.02 31.25 26.65
C ALA A 49 0.09 31.65 25.17
N CYS A 50 1.04 32.52 24.86
CA CYS A 50 1.56 32.67 23.51
C CYS A 50 2.15 31.31 23.15
N ALA A 51 1.29 30.40 22.68
CA ALA A 51 1.70 29.14 22.13
C ALA A 51 2.61 29.48 20.97
N LEU A 52 3.92 29.32 21.19
CA LEU A 52 4.91 29.44 20.13
C LEU A 52 4.44 28.57 18.95
N PRO A 53 4.59 29.06 17.71
CA PRO A 53 4.19 28.27 16.56
C PRO A 53 4.89 26.91 16.62
N PRO A 54 4.19 25.82 16.25
CA PRO A 54 4.80 24.51 16.25
C PRO A 54 6.06 24.54 15.37
N PRO A 55 7.13 23.87 15.79
CA PRO A 55 8.37 23.87 15.03
C PRO A 55 8.15 23.28 13.62
N PRO A 56 8.86 23.80 12.61
CA PRO A 56 8.80 23.23 11.27
C PRO A 56 9.29 21.78 11.27
N PRO A 57 8.83 20.95 10.31
CA PRO A 57 9.38 19.61 10.12
C PRO A 57 10.88 19.67 9.77
N PRO A 58 11.65 18.60 10.07
CA PRO A 58 13.02 18.51 9.60
C PRO A 58 13.04 18.53 8.07
N ALA A 59 14.13 19.04 7.49
CA ALA A 59 14.35 18.92 6.06
C ALA A 59 14.48 17.43 5.70
N ALA A 60 13.61 16.94 4.82
CA ALA A 60 13.58 15.55 4.42
C ALA A 60 13.09 15.41 2.98
N GLU A 61 13.64 14.43 2.25
CA GLU A 61 13.09 14.01 0.97
C GLU A 61 13.27 12.50 0.76
N PHE A 62 12.15 11.80 0.60
CA PHE A 62 12.13 10.36 0.43
C PHE A 62 10.88 9.90 -0.31
N LEU A 63 10.92 8.67 -0.81
CA LEU A 63 9.76 7.98 -1.35
C LEU A 63 9.26 6.94 -0.35
N VAL A 64 7.96 6.73 -0.36
CA VAL A 64 7.26 5.70 0.42
C VAL A 64 6.56 4.80 -0.60
N SER A 65 7.09 3.61 -0.86
CA SER A 65 6.37 2.60 -1.64
C SER A 65 5.47 1.81 -0.69
N ALA A 66 4.21 1.69 -1.07
CA ALA A 66 3.15 1.19 -0.22
C ALA A 66 2.09 0.46 -1.07
N GLY A 67 2.39 -0.80 -1.42
CA GLY A 67 1.52 -1.61 -2.27
C GLY A 67 1.56 -1.14 -3.73
N ASP A 68 0.41 -0.78 -4.26
CA ASP A 68 0.18 -0.28 -5.63
C ASP A 68 0.53 1.21 -5.81
N GLN A 69 0.83 1.92 -4.72
CA GLN A 69 1.15 3.35 -4.76
C GLN A 69 2.54 3.67 -4.21
N THR A 70 3.13 4.73 -4.77
CA THR A 70 4.31 5.37 -4.20
C THR A 70 4.04 6.84 -3.91
N TYR A 71 4.46 7.29 -2.73
CA TYR A 71 4.35 8.68 -2.30
C TYR A 71 5.71 9.35 -2.26
N TRP A 72 5.84 10.50 -2.91
CA TRP A 72 6.99 11.38 -2.79
C TRP A 72 6.76 12.38 -1.67
N VAL A 73 7.55 12.25 -0.60
CA VAL A 73 7.48 13.10 0.58
C VAL A 73 8.62 14.11 0.55
N ARG A 74 8.28 15.38 0.76
CA ARG A 74 9.23 16.49 0.89
C ARG A 74 8.85 17.35 2.08
N SER A 75 9.80 17.65 2.95
CA SER A 75 9.61 18.63 4.01
C SER A 75 10.77 19.61 4.09
N ASP A 76 10.42 20.84 4.46
CA ASP A 76 11.34 21.94 4.71
C ASP A 76 10.68 22.96 5.66
N ASN A 77 11.28 24.14 5.81
CA ASN A 77 10.73 25.22 6.63
C ASN A 77 9.36 25.75 6.14
N SER A 78 8.96 25.47 4.90
CA SER A 78 7.65 25.81 4.34
C SER A 78 6.56 24.79 4.71
N GLY A 79 6.93 23.64 5.25
CA GLY A 79 6.03 22.59 5.71
C GLY A 79 6.28 21.24 5.04
N LEU A 80 5.25 20.40 5.06
CA LEU A 80 5.27 19.04 4.54
C LEU A 80 4.43 18.96 3.25
N ARG A 81 4.98 18.33 2.21
CA ARG A 81 4.33 18.08 0.92
C ARG A 81 4.42 16.60 0.59
N ILE A 82 3.31 16.04 0.12
CA ILE A 82 3.21 14.64 -0.27
C ILE A 82 2.50 14.58 -1.61
N ARG A 83 3.05 13.81 -2.54
CA ARG A 83 2.46 13.51 -3.84
C ARG A 83 2.41 12.00 -4.05
N GLY A 84 1.22 11.43 -4.19
CA GLY A 84 1.03 10.02 -4.55
C GLY A 84 1.03 9.82 -6.07
N SER A 85 1.36 8.60 -6.49
CA SER A 85 1.29 8.14 -7.87
C SER A 85 1.04 6.62 -7.88
N PRO A 86 0.23 6.07 -8.82
CA PRO A 86 0.00 4.64 -8.94
C PRO A 86 1.21 3.99 -9.61
N LEU A 87 2.32 3.99 -8.88
CA LEU A 87 3.62 3.52 -9.34
C LEU A 87 4.10 2.47 -8.36
N ILE A 88 4.22 1.22 -8.82
CA ILE A 88 4.86 0.16 -8.05
C ILE A 88 6.37 0.29 -8.26
N LEU A 89 7.06 0.77 -7.23
CA LEU A 89 8.47 1.11 -7.30
C LEU A 89 9.33 0.07 -6.60
N ALA A 90 10.36 -0.42 -7.29
CA ALA A 90 11.40 -1.26 -6.73
C ALA A 90 12.78 -0.60 -6.84
N ARG A 91 13.72 -1.04 -6.00
CA ARG A 91 15.13 -0.65 -6.09
C ARG A 91 16.03 -1.86 -5.95
N THR A 92 16.92 -2.06 -6.91
CA THR A 92 17.93 -3.13 -6.87
C THR A 92 19.18 -2.69 -7.62
N GLY A 93 20.35 -3.13 -7.17
CA GLY A 93 21.63 -2.71 -7.77
C GLY A 93 21.85 -1.19 -7.83
N GLY A 94 21.25 -0.44 -6.89
CA GLY A 94 21.32 1.02 -6.86
C GLY A 94 20.40 1.75 -7.84
N ARG A 95 19.70 1.04 -8.73
CA ARG A 95 18.80 1.59 -9.74
C ARG A 95 17.33 1.45 -9.33
N TYR A 96 16.48 2.29 -9.91
CA TYR A 96 15.04 2.29 -9.66
C TYR A 96 14.29 1.68 -10.84
N TYR A 97 13.29 0.87 -10.51
CA TYR A 97 12.47 0.15 -11.47
C TYR A 97 11.00 0.40 -11.20
N GLU A 98 10.23 0.62 -12.26
CA GLU A 98 8.79 0.45 -12.26
C GLU A 98 8.47 -1.02 -12.47
N ILE A 99 7.54 -1.56 -11.68
CA ILE A 99 6.96 -2.87 -11.91
C ILE A 99 5.56 -2.65 -12.47
N PHE A 100 5.24 -3.27 -13.60
CA PHE A 100 3.93 -3.14 -14.23
C PHE A 100 3.50 -4.47 -14.86
N VAL A 101 2.19 -4.62 -15.00
CA VAL A 101 1.55 -5.76 -15.63
C VAL A 101 1.14 -5.38 -17.05
N GLY A 102 1.29 -6.31 -17.99
CA GLY A 102 0.82 -6.14 -19.36
C GLY A 102 0.05 -7.38 -19.81
N GLU A 103 -1.08 -7.15 -20.46
CA GLU A 103 -1.92 -8.21 -21.01
C GLU A 103 -1.24 -8.90 -22.20
N VAL A 104 -1.52 -10.19 -22.35
CA VAL A 104 -1.16 -10.97 -23.52
C VAL A 104 -2.38 -11.76 -24.00
N ASP A 105 -2.71 -11.56 -25.27
CA ASP A 105 -3.76 -12.32 -25.94
C ASP A 105 -3.13 -13.43 -26.80
N ARG A 106 -3.65 -14.64 -26.67
CA ARG A 106 -3.27 -15.83 -27.43
C ARG A 106 -4.50 -16.53 -28.01
N SER A 107 -5.57 -15.79 -28.21
CA SER A 107 -6.85 -16.31 -28.67
C SER A 107 -6.82 -16.82 -30.11
N PHE A 108 -7.79 -17.67 -30.42
CA PHE A 108 -8.14 -18.20 -31.73
C PHE A 108 -9.65 -17.98 -31.93
N PRO A 109 -10.19 -18.11 -33.16
CA PRO A 109 -11.62 -17.89 -33.40
C PRO A 109 -12.56 -18.62 -32.42
N LYS A 110 -12.22 -19.87 -32.05
CA LYS A 110 -13.02 -20.68 -31.10
C LYS A 110 -12.34 -20.90 -29.74
N ALA A 111 -11.35 -20.08 -29.38
CA ALA A 111 -10.69 -20.16 -28.06
C ALA A 111 -10.25 -18.78 -27.58
N LEU A 112 -10.83 -18.31 -26.48
CA LEU A 112 -10.46 -17.05 -25.85
C LEU A 112 -9.41 -17.32 -24.77
N LEU A 113 -8.17 -16.88 -24.99
CA LEU A 113 -7.03 -17.20 -24.13
C LEU A 113 -6.26 -15.91 -23.82
N SER A 114 -6.62 -15.25 -22.73
CA SER A 114 -5.95 -14.04 -22.25
C SER A 114 -5.20 -14.31 -20.95
N GLY A 115 -4.03 -13.72 -20.82
CA GLY A 115 -3.22 -13.80 -19.60
C GLY A 115 -2.43 -12.52 -19.41
N GLU A 116 -1.53 -12.56 -18.43
CA GLU A 116 -0.73 -11.38 -18.08
C GLU A 116 0.76 -11.69 -17.92
N ARG A 117 1.57 -10.65 -18.13
CA ARG A 117 3.02 -10.67 -17.95
C ARG A 117 3.40 -9.56 -16.99
N VAL A 118 4.38 -9.84 -16.14
CA VAL A 118 4.96 -8.81 -15.29
C VAL A 118 6.31 -8.38 -15.85
N PHE A 119 6.50 -7.07 -15.92
CA PHE A 119 7.71 -6.44 -16.40
C PHE A 119 8.33 -5.59 -15.30
N ARG A 120 9.66 -5.52 -15.31
CA ARG A 120 10.41 -4.42 -14.67
C ARG A 120 10.87 -3.46 -15.75
N ARG A 121 10.65 -2.17 -15.56
CA ARG A 121 11.20 -1.10 -16.41
C ARG A 121 12.22 -0.30 -15.66
N ASP A 122 13.41 -0.17 -16.21
CA ASP A 122 14.41 0.71 -15.66
C ASP A 122 14.02 2.18 -15.86
N LEU A 123 13.90 2.95 -14.79
CA LEU A 123 13.41 4.33 -14.90
C LEU A 123 14.41 5.26 -15.60
N THR A 124 15.69 4.91 -15.58
CA THR A 124 16.75 5.73 -16.17
C THR A 124 16.86 5.50 -17.66
N THR A 125 16.85 4.25 -18.13
CA THR A 125 17.00 3.93 -19.56
C THR A 125 15.67 3.73 -20.29
N GLY A 126 14.59 3.39 -19.57
CA GLY A 126 13.30 3.01 -20.14
C GLY A 126 13.22 1.54 -20.57
N ASP A 127 14.32 0.79 -20.45
CA ASP A 127 14.36 -0.61 -20.88
C ASP A 127 13.46 -1.47 -20.00
N SER A 128 12.61 -2.27 -20.64
CA SER A 128 11.71 -3.20 -19.97
C SER A 128 12.21 -4.63 -20.10
N THR A 129 12.15 -5.40 -19.02
CA THR A 129 12.49 -6.83 -18.99
C THR A 129 11.32 -7.57 -18.39
N MET A 130 10.85 -8.62 -19.06
CA MET A 130 9.85 -9.54 -18.52
C MET A 130 10.45 -10.33 -17.35
N ILE A 131 9.73 -10.39 -16.23
CA ILE A 131 10.15 -11.09 -15.01
C ILE A 131 9.16 -12.18 -14.59
N TYR A 132 7.99 -12.22 -15.21
CA TYR A 132 6.99 -13.28 -15.07
C TYR A 132 6.20 -13.40 -16.38
N ASP A 133 5.92 -14.63 -16.80
CA ASP A 133 5.07 -14.97 -17.94
C ASP A 133 4.00 -15.95 -17.45
N ASP A 134 2.74 -15.73 -17.80
CA ASP A 134 1.66 -16.67 -17.52
C ASP A 134 1.84 -17.92 -18.39
N THR A 135 2.56 -18.89 -17.84
CA THR A 135 2.84 -20.14 -18.53
C THR A 135 1.62 -21.04 -18.66
N ALA A 136 0.56 -20.82 -17.88
CA ALA A 136 -0.65 -21.64 -17.94
C ALA A 136 -1.44 -21.31 -19.21
N VAL A 137 -1.69 -20.03 -19.48
CA VAL A 137 -2.32 -19.57 -20.73
C VAL A 137 -1.45 -19.91 -21.94
N VAL A 138 -0.12 -19.79 -21.83
CA VAL A 138 0.80 -20.23 -22.89
C VAL A 138 0.62 -21.73 -23.20
N SER A 139 0.58 -22.57 -22.17
CA SER A 139 0.44 -24.02 -22.33
C SER A 139 -0.92 -24.39 -22.94
N LEU A 140 -1.99 -23.71 -22.55
CA LEU A 140 -3.34 -23.89 -23.11
C LEU A 140 -3.38 -23.51 -24.60
N ALA A 141 -2.76 -22.39 -24.99
CA ALA A 141 -2.68 -21.96 -26.37
C ALA A 141 -1.88 -22.94 -27.24
N GLU A 142 -0.76 -23.46 -26.73
CA GLU A 142 0.04 -24.47 -27.41
C GLU A 142 -0.73 -25.79 -27.58
N GLU A 143 -1.47 -26.22 -26.56
CA GLU A 143 -2.33 -27.40 -26.64
C GLU A 143 -3.44 -27.21 -27.68
N TYR A 144 -4.14 -26.07 -27.64
CA TYR A 144 -5.19 -25.74 -28.60
C TYR A 144 -4.65 -25.75 -30.04
N HIS A 145 -3.49 -25.13 -30.28
CA HIS A 145 -2.89 -25.10 -31.61
C HIS A 145 -2.50 -26.49 -32.12
N ARG A 146 -2.01 -27.38 -31.25
CA ARG A 146 -1.71 -28.77 -31.61
C ARG A 146 -2.96 -29.56 -32.00
N GLN A 147 -4.07 -29.34 -31.31
CA GLN A 147 -5.36 -29.98 -31.61
C GLN A 147 -6.02 -29.38 -32.87
N HIS A 148 -5.74 -28.11 -33.16
CA HIS A 148 -6.32 -27.36 -34.28
C HIS A 148 -5.25 -26.72 -35.18
N PRO A 149 -4.46 -27.52 -35.92
CA PRO A 149 -3.31 -27.02 -36.69
C PRO A 149 -3.68 -26.08 -37.85
N LYS A 150 -4.97 -25.98 -38.19
CA LYS A 150 -5.48 -25.05 -39.22
C LYS A 150 -6.00 -23.74 -38.63
N ALA A 151 -6.25 -23.68 -37.32
CA ALA A 151 -6.69 -22.46 -36.65
C ALA A 151 -5.53 -21.45 -36.64
N ARG A 152 -5.86 -20.19 -36.92
CA ARG A 152 -4.91 -19.07 -36.86
C ARG A 152 -5.16 -18.28 -35.57
N PRO A 153 -4.10 -17.82 -34.88
CA PRO A 153 -4.27 -16.88 -33.79
C PRO A 153 -5.01 -15.62 -34.25
N LEU A 154 -5.85 -15.07 -33.39
CA LEU A 154 -6.49 -13.77 -33.60
C LEU A 154 -5.46 -12.66 -33.51
N GLY A 155 -5.57 -11.68 -34.41
CA GLY A 155 -4.91 -10.39 -34.29
C GLY A 155 -5.66 -9.46 -33.32
N PRO A 156 -5.07 -8.30 -32.97
CA PRO A 156 -5.67 -7.36 -32.02
C PRO A 156 -7.03 -6.78 -32.43
N ASP A 157 -7.33 -6.78 -33.73
CA ASP A 157 -8.57 -6.25 -34.30
C ASP A 157 -9.52 -7.36 -34.81
N ASP A 158 -9.17 -8.64 -34.61
CA ASP A 158 -9.99 -9.77 -35.05
C ASP A 158 -10.99 -10.15 -33.94
N ASP A 159 -12.26 -10.31 -34.31
CA ASP A 159 -13.30 -10.77 -33.39
C ASP A 159 -13.28 -12.31 -33.25
N PRO A 160 -13.57 -12.85 -32.05
CA PRO A 160 -13.81 -14.28 -31.88
C PRO A 160 -15.13 -14.72 -32.54
N ASP A 161 -15.27 -16.02 -32.78
CA ASP A 161 -16.55 -16.62 -33.19
C ASP A 161 -17.56 -16.56 -32.03
N ASP A 162 -18.86 -16.53 -32.36
CA ASP A 162 -19.94 -16.55 -31.35
C ASP A 162 -20.00 -17.86 -30.52
N ASP A 163 -19.39 -18.94 -31.03
CA ASP A 163 -19.35 -20.29 -30.45
C ASP A 163 -17.91 -20.64 -30.07
N VAL A 164 -17.51 -20.21 -28.87
CA VAL A 164 -16.18 -20.45 -28.30
C VAL A 164 -16.17 -21.78 -27.54
N ASP A 165 -15.20 -22.64 -27.86
CA ASP A 165 -15.09 -23.98 -27.28
C ASP A 165 -14.43 -23.92 -25.87
N ILE A 166 -13.52 -22.95 -25.66
CA ILE A 166 -12.76 -22.73 -24.42
C ILE A 166 -12.53 -21.24 -24.16
N THR A 167 -12.72 -20.82 -22.91
CA THR A 167 -12.29 -19.52 -22.39
C THR A 167 -11.28 -19.75 -21.27
N ALA A 168 -10.15 -19.05 -21.29
CA ALA A 168 -9.18 -19.03 -20.21
C ALA A 168 -8.71 -17.61 -19.96
N VAL A 169 -8.80 -17.17 -18.71
CA VAL A 169 -8.40 -15.82 -18.29
C VAL A 169 -7.42 -15.93 -17.13
N GLY A 170 -6.22 -15.41 -17.32
CA GLY A 170 -5.18 -15.31 -16.31
C GLY A 170 -5.02 -13.87 -15.81
N GLU A 171 -5.15 -13.67 -14.49
CA GLU A 171 -4.96 -12.40 -13.80
C GLU A 171 -3.76 -12.48 -12.84
N THR A 172 -2.99 -11.40 -12.73
CA THR A 172 -1.78 -11.32 -11.91
C THR A 172 -1.78 -10.07 -11.04
N ASP A 173 -1.87 -10.29 -9.73
CA ASP A 173 -1.82 -9.24 -8.72
C ASP A 173 -0.40 -9.13 -8.12
N ILE A 174 0.17 -7.93 -8.16
CA ILE A 174 1.41 -7.64 -7.43
C ILE A 174 1.05 -7.36 -5.96
N LEU A 175 1.28 -8.35 -5.10
CA LEU A 175 0.95 -8.24 -3.68
C LEU A 175 1.87 -7.25 -2.96
N ASN A 176 3.16 -7.26 -3.28
CA ASN A 176 4.14 -6.41 -2.61
C ASN A 176 5.50 -6.34 -3.31
N VAL A 177 6.25 -5.27 -3.01
CA VAL A 177 7.68 -5.15 -3.29
C VAL A 177 8.44 -5.14 -1.96
N LEU A 178 9.39 -6.06 -1.81
CA LEU A 178 10.15 -6.27 -0.58
C LEU A 178 11.63 -6.26 -0.91
N GLY A 179 12.28 -5.10 -0.75
CA GLY A 179 13.70 -4.97 -1.12
C GLY A 179 13.88 -5.25 -2.62
N PRO A 180 14.73 -6.21 -3.02
CA PRO A 180 14.92 -6.60 -4.42
C PRO A 180 13.96 -7.71 -4.88
N TYR A 181 12.85 -7.95 -4.18
CA TYR A 181 11.89 -9.01 -4.52
C TYR A 181 10.50 -8.45 -4.79
N ILE A 182 9.74 -9.17 -5.62
CA ILE A 182 8.28 -8.99 -5.72
C ILE A 182 7.58 -10.26 -5.28
N ALA A 183 6.46 -10.10 -4.58
CA ALA A 183 5.52 -11.18 -4.31
C ALA A 183 4.29 -10.95 -5.20
N LEU A 184 3.86 -12.01 -5.89
CA LEU A 184 2.71 -11.97 -6.78
C LEU A 184 1.74 -13.12 -6.48
N GLU A 185 0.48 -12.88 -6.78
CA GLU A 185 -0.58 -13.88 -6.88
C GLU A 185 -1.04 -13.93 -8.33
N HIS A 186 -1.18 -15.14 -8.85
CA HIS A 186 -1.71 -15.38 -10.18
C HIS A 186 -2.94 -16.27 -10.06
N ARG A 187 -4.03 -15.86 -10.68
CA ARG A 187 -5.32 -16.55 -10.71
C ARG A 187 -5.63 -16.89 -12.15
N ILE A 188 -6.01 -18.13 -12.42
CA ILE A 188 -6.49 -18.55 -13.73
C ILE A 188 -7.87 -19.18 -13.58
N SER A 189 -8.77 -18.79 -14.46
CA SER A 189 -10.08 -19.42 -14.63
C SER A 189 -10.18 -20.00 -16.03
N VAL A 190 -10.64 -21.24 -16.15
CA VAL A 190 -10.78 -21.97 -17.41
C VAL A 190 -12.19 -22.55 -17.51
N GLU A 191 -12.91 -22.15 -18.55
CA GLU A 191 -14.26 -22.60 -18.88
C GLU A 191 -14.22 -23.38 -20.21
N ARG A 192 -14.96 -24.50 -20.29
CA ARG A 192 -15.09 -25.33 -21.50
C ARG A 192 -16.54 -25.70 -21.71
N GLN A 193 -16.98 -25.76 -22.97
CA GLN A 193 -18.39 -25.88 -23.37
C GLN A 193 -19.17 -27.04 -22.72
N ASP A 194 -18.50 -28.10 -22.25
CA ASP A 194 -19.14 -29.28 -21.64
C ASP A 194 -18.41 -29.80 -20.38
N GLU A 195 -17.53 -29.00 -19.76
CA GLU A 195 -16.79 -29.39 -18.55
C GLU A 195 -17.10 -28.45 -17.38
N HIS A 196 -16.67 -28.83 -16.17
CA HIS A 196 -16.77 -27.91 -15.02
C HIS A 196 -15.68 -26.86 -15.11
N ASP A 197 -16.01 -25.63 -14.71
CA ASP A 197 -15.05 -24.55 -14.58
C ASP A 197 -13.89 -24.95 -13.65
N GLN A 198 -12.68 -24.60 -14.06
CA GLN A 198 -11.47 -24.85 -13.32
C GLN A 198 -10.83 -23.52 -12.93
N ASP A 199 -10.75 -23.28 -11.63
CA ASP A 199 -9.99 -22.16 -11.05
C ASP A 199 -8.73 -22.67 -10.35
N ASP A 200 -7.62 -21.99 -10.58
CA ASP A 200 -6.37 -22.21 -9.83
C ASP A 200 -5.77 -20.88 -9.36
N THR A 201 -5.07 -20.91 -8.23
CA THR A 201 -4.39 -19.75 -7.67
C THR A 201 -2.99 -20.14 -7.23
N THR A 202 -2.00 -19.52 -7.85
CA THR A 202 -0.58 -19.71 -7.52
C THR A 202 0.00 -18.44 -6.93
N ARG A 203 0.93 -18.57 -5.98
CA ARG A 203 1.70 -17.44 -5.45
C ARG A 203 3.18 -17.67 -5.69
N ALA A 204 3.89 -16.63 -6.08
CA ALA A 204 5.31 -16.70 -6.35
C ALA A 204 6.04 -15.50 -5.78
N VAL A 205 7.34 -15.69 -5.51
CA VAL A 205 8.28 -14.62 -5.19
C VAL A 205 9.34 -14.60 -6.28
N ILE A 206 9.56 -13.43 -6.90
CA ILE A 206 10.56 -13.24 -7.95
C ILE A 206 11.69 -12.35 -7.43
N ASP A 207 12.94 -12.79 -7.60
CA ASP A 207 14.12 -11.98 -7.32
C ASP A 207 14.39 -11.04 -8.51
N LEU A 208 14.21 -9.74 -8.29
CA LEU A 208 14.39 -8.72 -9.32
C LEU A 208 15.84 -8.55 -9.76
N ARG A 209 16.83 -9.14 -9.10
CA ARG A 209 18.23 -9.06 -9.56
C ARG A 209 18.47 -9.92 -10.79
N ASN A 210 17.83 -11.09 -10.84
CA ASN A 210 18.05 -12.10 -11.88
C ASN A 210 16.77 -12.55 -12.60
N GLY A 211 15.60 -12.07 -12.17
CA GLY A 211 14.30 -12.40 -12.75
C GLY A 211 13.84 -13.83 -12.47
N LYS A 212 14.41 -14.51 -11.46
CA LYS A 212 14.09 -15.91 -11.17
C LYS A 212 13.14 -16.05 -9.98
N PRO A 213 12.24 -17.05 -10.01
CA PRO A 213 11.48 -17.44 -8.83
C PRO A 213 12.40 -17.89 -7.68
N VAL A 214 12.00 -17.58 -6.45
CA VAL A 214 12.68 -18.02 -5.23
C VAL A 214 11.65 -18.47 -4.19
N GLU A 215 12.09 -19.31 -3.25
CA GLU A 215 11.29 -19.67 -2.09
C GLU A 215 11.08 -18.47 -1.15
N LEU A 216 9.92 -18.42 -0.50
CA LEU A 216 9.58 -17.36 0.45
C LEU A 216 10.59 -17.26 1.60
N ASP A 217 11.03 -18.40 2.16
CA ASP A 217 12.02 -18.43 3.25
C ASP A 217 13.37 -17.85 2.82
N HIS A 218 13.76 -18.02 1.55
CA HIS A 218 14.97 -17.41 1.03
C HIS A 218 14.84 -15.88 1.00
N MET A 219 13.74 -15.34 0.47
CA MET A 219 13.48 -13.89 0.50
C MET A 219 13.50 -13.33 1.93
N LEU A 220 12.81 -13.99 2.86
CA LEU A 220 12.70 -13.51 4.25
C LEU A 220 14.06 -13.47 4.97
N ARG A 221 15.02 -14.33 4.58
CA ARG A 221 16.37 -14.35 5.13
C ARG A 221 17.33 -13.37 4.45
N ASP A 222 16.96 -12.79 3.31
CA ASP A 222 17.82 -11.83 2.62
C ASP A 222 17.94 -10.53 3.46
N PRO A 223 19.17 -10.10 3.83
CA PRO A 223 19.39 -8.90 4.62
C PRO A 223 18.78 -7.63 4.00
N SER A 224 18.70 -7.55 2.68
CA SER A 224 18.10 -6.40 1.98
C SER A 224 16.59 -6.28 2.23
N VAL A 225 15.90 -7.39 2.45
CA VAL A 225 14.48 -7.39 2.83
C VAL A 225 14.31 -6.92 4.26
N GLN A 226 15.19 -7.36 5.17
CA GLN A 226 15.18 -6.93 6.56
C GLN A 226 15.48 -5.42 6.69
N GLU A 227 16.43 -4.90 5.91
CA GLU A 227 16.70 -3.47 5.83
C GLU A 227 15.50 -2.69 5.29
N ALA A 228 14.91 -3.14 4.18
CA ALA A 228 13.73 -2.51 3.59
C ALA A 228 12.52 -2.50 4.53
N ALA A 229 12.34 -3.57 5.31
CA ALA A 229 11.25 -3.71 6.27
C ALA A 229 11.32 -2.69 7.41
N GLY A 230 12.49 -2.13 7.70
CA GLY A 230 12.72 -1.24 8.83
C GLY A 230 12.81 -1.98 10.16
N GLU A 231 13.22 -1.26 11.21
CA GLU A 231 13.34 -1.80 12.55
C GLU A 231 11.97 -1.94 13.23
N GLY A 232 11.77 -3.01 14.00
CA GLY A 232 10.58 -3.20 14.82
C GLY A 232 9.80 -4.46 14.47
N GLY A 233 8.49 -4.45 14.74
CA GLY A 233 7.58 -5.56 14.48
C GLY A 233 6.49 -5.21 13.47
N LEU A 234 5.52 -6.10 13.27
CA LEU A 234 4.43 -5.89 12.32
C LEU A 234 3.53 -4.67 12.64
N VAL A 235 3.43 -4.32 13.93
CA VAL A 235 2.52 -3.25 14.41
C VAL A 235 3.20 -1.89 14.46
N ASN A 236 4.51 -1.86 14.74
CA ASN A 236 5.29 -0.62 14.86
C ASN A 236 6.62 -0.79 14.16
N ARG A 237 6.87 0.06 13.16
CA ARG A 237 8.11 0.07 12.38
C ARG A 237 8.78 1.42 12.39
N ARG A 238 10.09 1.41 12.23
CA ARG A 238 10.93 2.60 12.17
C ARG A 238 12.03 2.42 11.11
N TRP A 239 12.13 3.39 10.23
CA TRP A 239 13.27 3.55 9.32
C TRP A 239 14.10 4.73 9.78
N ARG A 240 15.32 4.47 10.23
CA ARG A 240 16.25 5.49 10.71
C ARG A 240 16.95 6.17 9.53
N HIS A 241 17.14 7.48 9.65
CA HIS A 241 17.86 8.28 8.66
C HIS A 241 18.72 9.37 9.33
N ASP A 242 19.67 9.95 8.59
CA ASP A 242 20.55 11.00 9.14
C ASP A 242 19.80 12.33 9.37
N GLY A 243 19.21 12.46 10.56
CA GLY A 243 18.56 13.68 11.04
C GLY A 243 17.09 13.50 11.42
N TYR A 244 16.47 12.41 10.98
CA TYR A 244 15.08 12.09 11.25
C TYR A 244 14.82 10.58 11.10
N ASP A 245 13.66 10.12 11.57
CA ASP A 245 13.13 8.78 11.34
C ASP A 245 11.82 8.90 10.57
N VAL A 246 11.50 7.87 9.78
CA VAL A 246 10.12 7.59 9.38
C VAL A 246 9.60 6.50 10.30
N ILE A 247 8.39 6.67 10.82
CA ILE A 247 7.74 5.68 11.69
C ILE A 247 6.39 5.27 11.10
N SER A 248 6.06 4.00 11.26
CA SER A 248 4.74 3.44 10.97
C SER A 248 4.13 2.87 12.24
N ARG A 249 2.84 3.16 12.46
CA ARG A 249 2.04 2.55 13.51
C ARG A 249 0.76 2.00 12.90
N TYR A 250 0.49 0.72 13.13
CA TYR A 250 -0.77 0.12 12.72
C TYR A 250 -1.92 0.70 13.55
N ASP A 251 -2.86 1.36 12.88
CA ASP A 251 -4.10 1.87 13.44
C ASP A 251 -5.16 0.76 13.33
N THR A 252 -5.42 0.08 14.45
CA THR A 252 -6.40 -1.02 14.52
C THR A 252 -7.83 -0.59 14.23
N LEU A 253 -8.18 0.68 14.45
CA LEU A 253 -9.53 1.19 14.19
C LEU A 253 -9.75 1.38 12.69
N ARG A 254 -8.72 1.89 12.00
CA ARG A 254 -8.79 2.13 10.55
C ARG A 254 -8.28 0.95 9.72
N LYS A 255 -7.68 -0.05 10.36
CA LYS A 255 -6.98 -1.18 9.72
C LYS A 255 -5.94 -0.73 8.69
N MET A 256 -5.24 0.36 9.01
CA MET A 256 -4.27 1.04 8.13
C MET A 256 -3.00 1.40 8.89
N ASN A 257 -1.91 1.68 8.19
CA ASN A 257 -0.67 2.16 8.80
C ASN A 257 -0.63 3.69 8.81
N ALA A 258 -0.50 4.27 10.00
CA ALA A 258 -0.25 5.69 10.18
C ALA A 258 1.24 5.99 10.10
N LEU A 259 1.62 6.75 9.06
CA LEU A 259 2.99 7.19 8.84
C LEU A 259 3.25 8.57 9.44
N ALA A 260 4.41 8.74 10.04
CA ALA A 260 4.89 10.03 10.53
C ALA A 260 6.39 10.21 10.31
N LEU A 261 6.80 11.46 10.10
CA LEU A 261 8.18 11.91 10.17
C LEU A 261 8.50 12.25 11.63
N ARG A 262 9.65 11.82 12.15
CA ARG A 262 10.07 12.10 13.53
C ARG A 262 11.48 12.68 13.56
N ASP A 263 11.71 13.76 14.30
CA ASP A 263 13.06 14.31 14.45
C ASP A 263 13.84 13.67 15.61
N ARG A 264 15.11 14.04 15.77
CA ARG A 264 15.97 13.58 16.89
C ARG A 264 15.47 13.98 18.28
N ARG A 265 14.56 14.96 18.37
CA ARG A 265 13.93 15.39 19.63
C ARG A 265 12.63 14.64 19.91
N GLY A 266 12.25 13.69 19.06
CA GLY A 266 11.03 12.89 19.20
C GLY A 266 9.75 13.63 18.76
N ARG A 267 9.86 14.79 18.11
CA ARG A 267 8.70 15.52 17.58
C ARG A 267 8.23 14.84 16.31
N GLU A 268 6.91 14.77 16.12
CA GLU A 268 6.30 14.00 15.02
C GLU A 268 5.41 14.86 14.12
N TRP A 269 5.52 14.64 12.81
CA TRP A 269 4.70 15.25 11.78
C TRP A 269 4.00 14.14 10.99
N LYS A 270 2.67 14.08 11.09
CA LYS A 270 1.86 13.04 10.43
C LYS A 270 1.95 13.18 8.91
N LEU A 271 2.28 12.08 8.24
CA LEU A 271 2.31 12.00 6.78
C LEU A 271 0.94 11.59 6.24
N GLY A 272 0.31 10.58 6.84
CA GLY A 272 -0.98 10.08 6.37
C GLY A 272 -1.23 8.65 6.81
N LEU A 273 -2.23 8.03 6.19
CA LEU A 273 -2.54 6.60 6.32
C LEU A 273 -2.21 5.90 5.01
N VAL A 274 -1.68 4.68 5.10
CA VAL A 274 -1.48 3.80 3.95
C VAL A 274 -2.18 2.47 4.19
N ALA A 275 -2.79 1.92 3.13
CA ALA A 275 -3.64 0.72 3.21
C ALA A 275 -2.84 -0.60 3.36
N THR A 276 -1.54 -0.57 3.07
CA THR A 276 -0.68 -1.76 3.14
C THR A 276 -0.03 -1.92 4.51
N SER A 277 0.24 -3.18 4.86
CA SER A 277 1.02 -3.56 6.06
C SER A 277 2.53 -3.43 5.87
N PHE A 278 2.98 -3.31 4.62
CA PHE A 278 4.39 -3.23 4.27
C PHE A 278 4.66 -1.94 3.51
N VAL A 279 5.63 -1.21 4.03
CA VAL A 279 6.08 0.05 3.47
C VAL A 279 7.58 -0.05 3.28
N GLN A 280 8.07 0.46 2.16
CA GLN A 280 9.49 0.60 1.90
C GLN A 280 9.84 2.08 1.72
N ILE A 281 10.94 2.50 2.33
CA ILE A 281 11.42 3.87 2.27
C ILE A 281 12.63 3.97 1.35
N PHE A 282 12.59 4.89 0.39
CA PHE A 282 13.73 5.23 -0.46
C PHE A 282 14.18 6.65 -0.18
N TRP A 283 15.32 6.80 0.50
CA TRP A 283 15.91 8.11 0.80
C TRP A 283 16.44 8.79 -0.46
N LEU A 284 16.18 10.09 -0.63
CA LEU A 284 16.62 10.86 -1.80
C LEU A 284 17.51 12.07 -1.45
N ASP A 285 17.61 12.40 -0.16
CA ASP A 285 18.31 13.57 0.40
C ASP A 285 19.71 13.25 0.92
N LYS A 286 19.91 12.12 1.62
CA LYS A 286 21.23 11.73 2.16
C LYS A 286 21.51 10.21 2.07
N PRO A 287 22.49 9.77 1.26
CA PRO A 287 23.16 10.55 0.23
C PRO A 287 22.14 11.09 -0.79
N GLY A 288 22.39 12.27 -1.32
CA GLY A 288 21.57 12.82 -2.38
C GLY A 288 21.65 11.92 -3.61
N ILE A 289 20.51 11.66 -4.25
CA ILE A 289 20.49 10.99 -5.55
C ILE A 289 21.01 11.92 -6.65
N ASP A 290 21.60 11.35 -7.69
CA ASP A 290 22.10 12.12 -8.82
C ASP A 290 20.94 12.79 -9.62
N PRO A 291 21.22 13.87 -10.37
CA PRO A 291 20.18 14.59 -11.11
C PRO A 291 19.44 13.76 -12.16
N GLN A 292 20.11 12.78 -12.78
CA GLN A 292 19.51 11.94 -13.82
C GLN A 292 18.49 10.99 -13.20
N THR A 293 18.84 10.31 -12.11
CA THR A 293 17.92 9.47 -11.33
C THR A 293 16.74 10.28 -10.80
N ARG A 294 17.00 11.49 -10.28
CA ARG A 294 15.95 12.38 -9.79
C ARG A 294 14.97 12.78 -10.89
N HIS A 295 15.48 13.11 -12.07
CA HIS A 295 14.65 13.47 -13.22
C HIS A 295 13.85 12.26 -13.73
N ALA A 296 14.46 11.07 -13.79
CA ALA A 296 13.77 9.82 -14.13
C ALA A 296 12.60 9.52 -13.18
N LEU A 297 12.81 9.59 -11.87
CA LEU A 297 11.73 9.44 -10.87
C LEU A 297 10.64 10.50 -11.05
N ALA A 298 11.01 11.76 -11.31
CA ALA A 298 10.04 12.83 -11.52
C ALA A 298 9.15 12.59 -12.74
N ARG A 299 9.73 12.09 -13.86
CA ARG A 299 8.98 11.68 -15.05
C ARG A 299 8.05 10.52 -14.75
N ALA A 300 8.58 9.43 -14.19
CA ALA A 300 7.79 8.24 -13.86
C ALA A 300 6.57 8.56 -12.98
N PHE A 301 6.73 9.42 -11.97
CA PHE A 301 5.61 9.89 -11.15
C PHE A 301 4.57 10.66 -11.97
N ASN A 302 4.99 11.51 -12.90
CA ASN A 302 4.07 12.28 -13.74
C ASN A 302 3.34 11.35 -14.72
N ASP A 303 4.05 10.44 -15.35
CA ASP A 303 3.54 9.49 -16.34
C ASP A 303 2.54 8.53 -15.68
N ALA A 304 2.87 7.95 -14.53
CA ALA A 304 1.96 7.10 -13.76
C ALA A 304 0.68 7.82 -13.31
N THR A 305 0.74 9.13 -13.07
CA THR A 305 -0.48 9.90 -12.74
C THR A 305 -1.39 10.11 -13.96
N ALA A 306 -0.87 9.98 -15.18
CA ALA A 306 -1.70 10.01 -16.39
C ALA A 306 -2.48 8.71 -16.60
N TYR A 307 -1.97 7.58 -16.09
CA TYR A 307 -2.65 6.28 -16.15
C TYR A 307 -3.70 6.10 -15.04
N GLY A 308 -3.52 6.75 -13.88
CA GLY A 308 -4.45 6.64 -12.76
C GLY A 308 -5.54 7.71 -12.77
N GLU A 309 -6.80 7.31 -12.89
CA GLU A 309 -7.93 8.19 -12.60
C GLU A 309 -7.84 8.73 -11.16
N THR A 310 -7.69 10.06 -11.04
CA THR A 310 -7.90 10.90 -9.84
C THR A 310 -7.08 10.59 -8.57
N ILE A 311 -5.92 11.26 -8.39
CA ILE A 311 -5.24 11.34 -7.07
C ILE A 311 -5.38 12.75 -6.45
N GLN A 312 -5.87 12.79 -5.21
CA GLN A 312 -6.00 14.01 -4.39
C GLN A 312 -4.64 14.56 -3.95
N GLN A 313 -4.32 15.78 -4.38
CA GLN A 313 -3.19 16.56 -3.86
C GLN A 313 -3.54 17.15 -2.49
N VAL A 314 -3.01 16.58 -1.40
CA VAL A 314 -3.19 17.14 -0.06
C VAL A 314 -2.00 18.05 0.29
N SER A 315 -2.18 19.36 0.13
CA SER A 315 -1.27 20.36 0.68
C SER A 315 -1.87 20.97 1.95
N ARG A 316 -1.38 20.61 3.13
CA ARG A 316 -1.64 21.37 4.36
C ARG A 316 -0.78 22.63 4.37
N ARG A 317 -1.29 23.74 3.83
CA ARG A 317 -0.72 25.07 4.13
C ARG A 317 -1.07 25.44 5.58
N GLY A 318 -0.05 25.81 6.36
CA GLY A 318 -0.22 26.48 7.65
C GLY A 318 -1.01 27.79 7.51
N ALA A 319 -1.78 28.11 8.55
CA ALA A 319 -2.94 29.01 8.57
C ALA A 319 -2.75 30.53 8.31
N LYS A 320 -3.90 31.16 8.00
CA LYS A 320 -4.37 32.55 8.21
C LYS A 320 -4.09 33.63 7.14
N VAL A 321 -5.10 33.85 6.27
CA VAL A 321 -5.34 35.14 5.61
C VAL A 321 -6.33 35.94 6.47
N LYS A 322 -5.87 37.03 7.10
CA LYS A 322 -6.76 38.08 7.66
C LYS A 322 -7.40 38.82 6.49
N ARG A 323 -8.73 38.78 6.36
CA ARG A 323 -9.48 39.68 5.47
C ARG A 323 -9.36 41.12 6.02
N PRO A 324 -9.01 42.12 5.20
CA PRO A 324 -9.17 43.50 5.60
C PRO A 324 -10.66 43.85 5.68
N ILE A 325 -11.07 44.41 6.81
CA ILE A 325 -12.39 45.04 7.01
C ILE A 325 -12.40 46.28 6.12
N ARG A 326 -13.22 46.27 5.06
CA ARG A 326 -13.57 47.48 4.32
C ARG A 326 -14.66 48.21 5.11
N THR A 327 -14.29 49.32 5.73
CA THR A 327 -15.21 50.31 6.27
C THR A 327 -15.99 50.93 5.11
N ALA A 328 -17.31 50.77 5.09
CA ALA A 328 -18.17 51.42 4.12
C ALA A 328 -18.22 52.93 4.41
N GLY A 329 -17.59 53.71 3.53
CA GLY A 329 -17.72 55.16 3.46
C GLY A 329 -19.03 55.53 2.76
N ARG A 330 -19.90 56.17 3.53
CA ARG A 330 -21.14 56.85 3.15
C ARG A 330 -20.86 57.94 2.09
N GLN A 331 -21.64 57.97 1.01
CA GLN A 331 -21.83 59.17 0.21
C GLN A 331 -23.32 59.54 0.22
N THR A 332 -23.52 60.84 0.44
CA THR A 332 -24.75 61.62 0.40
C THR A 332 -25.25 61.83 -1.02
#